data_AF-A0A6B2FZI5-F1
#
_entry.id   AF-A0A6B2FZI5-F1
#
_cell.length_a   1.000
_cell.length_b   1.000
_cell.length_c   1.000
_cell.angle_alpha   90.00
_cell.angle_beta   90.00
_cell.angle_gamma   90.00
#
_symmetry.space_group_name_H-M   'P 1'
#
loop_
_entity.id
_entity.type
_entity.pdbx_description
1 polymer ?
#
loop_
_entity_poly.entity_id
_entity_poly.type
_entity_poly.pdbx_seq_one_letter_code
_entity_poly.pdbx_strand_id
1 'polypeptide(L)'
;RYSVNITSIIYELPVNEIISIIDTHASIIENVEERKTFYLNISNFIKTLEHLYNGPKAYKLSILLEFIEKYLSVESYFSFFSFERSVSYVLNQNNLNCCSDNNGSENPVTITQLLDLIISHANLNKKNILIIKIIDAIWEYAKYFNSSIDNVKNIMSKLANLATNNHLKVALCAKQFLIASMKPSFELRHNQLESIFLSNIGGSSEKSIRILHEVIQSDGIISDILPNFFFSVNSQIKAIALEVYLRRIYFSYNLTRINHEQINDMPIIKFYYSPKGCAGRQEDIIQQNENNCNDLLSDFEDENCSSSLRNNRVKSGIMMCFSSFEDLNEFFIPFLSTITTFPKSASPNSDKDTSNNNFTEGFRTVNVCIQILSSNRSMQDEYSTLCQHFVKRNVEDFNYFSIHQITFSITNCHGELPLFYTFRAKLQFFEDKLFRNIEPEEGYLLEIKKMRNYDLEWVSCENPNIHVYFGKSKLHPEESKIIDQRYFLRTIIRNVGLISVEASFEYLVKASEVRLLEALDQLAIITSKLHKTGSSNDIFFNFTPCIVIDPQKTVECIRVIVLRHSRRLFKQKVTRAEMKMVVLLEENGDPIPLRLVAYNDSGYLLNVDLYKEVYDPMTKK
;
A
#
# COMPACT_ATOMS: atom_id res chain seq x y z
N ARG A 1 3.02 -17.78 -48.86
CA ARG A 1 1.77 -17.55 -48.11
C ARG A 1 2.01 -16.62 -46.92
N TYR A 2 2.92 -16.97 -46.00
CA TYR A 2 3.32 -16.10 -44.88
C TYR A 2 3.77 -14.68 -45.31
N SER A 3 4.61 -14.56 -46.33
CA SER A 3 5.07 -13.26 -46.86
C SER A 3 3.94 -12.35 -47.39
N VAL A 4 2.85 -12.93 -47.89
CA VAL A 4 1.71 -12.19 -48.45
C VAL A 4 0.76 -11.72 -47.36
N ASN A 5 0.71 -12.44 -46.23
CA ASN A 5 -0.21 -12.17 -45.11
C ASN A 5 0.49 -11.54 -43.90
N ILE A 6 1.70 -11.01 -44.06
CA ILE A 6 2.55 -10.54 -42.94
C ILE A 6 1.94 -9.37 -42.15
N THR A 7 1.02 -8.61 -42.74
CA THR A 7 0.29 -7.51 -42.11
C THR A 7 -0.97 -7.96 -41.38
N SER A 8 -1.36 -9.22 -41.50
CA SER A 8 -2.54 -9.76 -40.83
C SER A 8 -2.28 -9.95 -39.34
N ILE A 9 -3.22 -9.48 -38.52
CA ILE A 9 -3.18 -9.58 -37.05
C ILE A 9 -3.35 -11.03 -36.57
N ILE A 10 -3.92 -11.90 -37.42
CA ILE A 10 -4.31 -13.28 -37.07
C ILE A 10 -3.32 -14.31 -37.65
N TYR A 11 -2.57 -13.94 -38.70
CA TYR A 11 -1.74 -14.90 -39.44
C TYR A 11 -0.37 -15.06 -38.79
N GLU A 12 -0.22 -16.08 -37.93
CA GLU A 12 1.06 -16.43 -37.31
C GLU A 12 1.90 -17.36 -38.19
N LEU A 13 3.20 -17.49 -37.86
CA LEU A 13 4.10 -18.39 -38.56
C LEU A 13 3.65 -19.85 -38.30
N PRO A 14 3.40 -20.67 -39.34
CA PRO A 14 2.90 -22.04 -39.16
C PRO A 14 4.03 -23.00 -38.77
N VAL A 15 4.53 -22.87 -37.54
CA VAL A 15 5.68 -23.64 -37.03
C VAL A 15 5.40 -25.14 -37.04
N ASN A 16 4.21 -25.57 -36.59
CA ASN A 16 3.83 -26.98 -36.55
C ASN A 16 3.79 -27.64 -37.94
N GLU A 17 3.30 -26.92 -38.94
CA GLU A 17 3.26 -27.43 -40.32
C GLU A 17 4.69 -27.62 -40.85
N ILE A 18 5.59 -26.65 -40.60
CA ILE A 18 6.99 -26.72 -41.03
C ILE A 18 7.71 -27.89 -40.35
N ILE A 19 7.52 -28.09 -39.03
CA ILE A 19 8.11 -29.20 -38.29
C ILE A 19 7.60 -30.54 -38.84
N SER A 20 6.29 -30.66 -39.12
CA SER A 20 5.72 -31.88 -39.69
C SER A 20 6.30 -32.23 -41.07
N ILE A 21 6.61 -31.22 -41.90
CA ILE A 21 7.25 -31.42 -43.21
C ILE A 21 8.71 -31.90 -43.03
N ILE A 22 9.42 -31.36 -42.04
CA ILE A 22 10.79 -31.79 -41.72
C ILE A 22 10.79 -33.24 -41.23
N ASP A 23 9.88 -33.60 -40.33
CA ASP A 23 9.79 -34.94 -39.75
C ASP A 23 9.33 -35.99 -40.76
N THR A 24 8.40 -35.63 -41.65
CA THR A 24 8.01 -36.51 -42.77
C THR A 24 9.18 -36.77 -43.71
N HIS A 25 9.96 -35.75 -44.07
CA HIS A 25 11.17 -35.95 -44.88
C HIS A 25 12.23 -36.77 -44.13
N ALA A 26 12.43 -36.54 -42.84
CA ALA A 26 13.37 -37.31 -42.02
C ALA A 26 12.96 -38.79 -41.89
N SER A 27 11.66 -39.09 -41.93
CA SER A 27 11.14 -40.46 -41.88
C SER A 27 11.38 -41.26 -43.17
N ILE A 28 11.54 -40.58 -44.32
CA ILE A 28 11.81 -41.21 -45.63
C ILE A 28 13.27 -41.68 -45.74
N ILE A 29 14.18 -41.07 -45.00
CA ILE A 29 15.61 -41.40 -45.04
C ILE A 29 15.86 -42.68 -44.23
N GLU A 30 16.05 -43.82 -44.89
CA GLU A 30 16.29 -45.13 -44.24
C GLU A 30 17.65 -45.19 -43.53
N ASN A 31 18.69 -44.55 -44.07
CA ASN A 31 20.05 -44.54 -43.51
C ASN A 31 20.16 -43.63 -42.27
N VAL A 32 20.58 -44.20 -41.14
CA VAL A 32 20.69 -43.49 -39.84
C VAL A 32 21.77 -42.40 -39.86
N GLU A 33 22.88 -42.60 -40.57
CA GLU A 33 23.96 -41.60 -40.67
C GLU A 33 23.56 -40.40 -41.53
N GLU A 34 22.88 -40.64 -42.66
CA GLU A 34 22.34 -39.58 -43.52
C GLU A 34 21.25 -38.78 -42.82
N ARG A 35 20.44 -39.42 -41.97
CA ARG A 35 19.46 -38.73 -41.15
C ARG A 35 20.13 -37.80 -40.14
N LYS A 36 21.24 -38.22 -39.53
CA LYS A 36 22.02 -37.38 -38.60
C LYS A 36 22.66 -36.19 -39.32
N THR A 37 23.23 -36.38 -40.51
CA THR A 37 23.81 -35.27 -41.29
C THR A 37 22.74 -34.28 -41.75
N PHE A 38 21.54 -34.76 -42.10
CA PHE A 38 20.38 -33.91 -42.39
C PHE A 38 19.98 -33.01 -41.21
N TYR A 39 19.82 -33.59 -40.01
CA TYR A 39 19.51 -32.79 -38.80
C TYR A 39 20.63 -31.83 -38.43
N LEU A 40 21.90 -32.19 -38.64
CA LEU A 40 23.04 -31.28 -38.42
C LEU A 40 22.98 -30.05 -39.33
N ASN A 41 22.65 -30.25 -40.61
CA ASN A 41 22.54 -29.16 -41.60
C ASN A 41 21.38 -28.20 -41.30
N ILE A 42 20.25 -28.71 -40.79
CA ILE A 42 19.05 -27.91 -40.51
C ILE A 42 19.00 -27.46 -39.03
N SER A 43 19.98 -27.85 -38.21
CA SER A 43 19.99 -27.59 -36.76
C SER A 43 19.74 -26.12 -36.37
N ASN A 44 20.36 -25.16 -37.07
CA ASN A 44 20.15 -23.74 -36.82
C ASN A 44 18.71 -23.29 -37.11
N PHE A 45 18.10 -23.85 -38.16
CA PHE A 45 16.73 -23.56 -38.53
C PHE A 45 15.72 -24.20 -37.55
N ILE A 46 15.97 -25.44 -37.12
CA ILE A 46 15.16 -26.10 -36.09
C ILE A 46 15.19 -25.31 -34.78
N LYS A 47 16.37 -24.85 -34.33
CA LYS A 47 16.49 -23.98 -33.15
C LYS A 47 15.64 -22.71 -33.26
N THR A 48 15.63 -22.05 -34.43
CA THR A 48 14.78 -20.87 -34.63
C THR A 48 13.28 -21.21 -34.60
N LEU A 49 12.88 -22.39 -35.06
CA LEU A 49 11.49 -22.85 -35.03
C LEU A 49 11.05 -23.24 -33.62
N GLU A 50 11.90 -23.94 -32.85
CA GLU A 50 11.65 -24.29 -31.44
C GLU A 50 11.36 -23.04 -30.60
N HIS A 51 12.15 -21.98 -30.81
CA HIS A 51 11.96 -20.69 -30.15
C HIS A 51 10.62 -20.03 -30.48
N LEU A 52 10.11 -20.20 -31.70
CA LEU A 52 8.86 -19.60 -32.18
C LEU A 52 7.64 -20.53 -32.02
N TYR A 53 7.82 -21.71 -31.44
CA TYR A 53 6.76 -22.74 -31.31
C TYR A 53 5.52 -22.22 -30.58
N ASN A 54 5.72 -21.45 -29.51
CA ASN A 54 4.64 -20.83 -28.72
C ASN A 54 4.25 -19.43 -29.25
N GLY A 55 4.69 -19.07 -30.45
CA GLY A 55 4.45 -17.77 -31.08
C GLY A 55 5.49 -16.69 -30.72
N PRO A 56 5.52 -15.58 -31.48
CA PRO A 56 6.55 -14.54 -31.37
C PRO A 56 6.46 -13.78 -30.03
N LYS A 57 5.26 -13.68 -29.45
CA LYS A 57 5.05 -13.02 -28.14
C LYS A 57 5.61 -13.86 -26.99
N ALA A 58 5.41 -15.17 -27.03
CA ALA A 58 6.00 -16.08 -26.05
C ALA A 58 7.53 -16.12 -26.17
N TYR A 59 8.06 -16.10 -27.40
CA TYR A 59 9.50 -15.98 -27.63
C TYR A 59 10.09 -14.68 -27.06
N LYS A 60 9.38 -13.55 -27.25
CA LYS A 60 9.79 -12.28 -26.63
C LYS A 60 9.86 -12.40 -25.10
N LEU A 61 8.86 -13.01 -24.47
CA LEU A 61 8.86 -13.24 -23.02
C LEU A 61 9.99 -14.17 -22.59
N SER A 62 10.28 -15.25 -23.33
CA SER A 62 11.36 -16.17 -22.97
C SER A 62 12.73 -15.49 -23.02
N ILE A 63 12.98 -14.62 -24.01
CA ILE A 63 14.23 -13.83 -24.07
C ILE A 63 14.35 -12.89 -22.86
N LEU A 64 13.27 -12.19 -22.50
CA LEU A 64 13.29 -11.30 -21.33
C LEU A 64 13.55 -12.07 -20.03
N LEU A 65 12.98 -13.27 -19.90
CA LEU A 65 13.25 -14.16 -18.77
C LEU A 65 14.69 -14.69 -18.78
N GLU A 66 15.26 -15.01 -19.94
CA GLU A 66 16.65 -15.47 -20.07
C GLU A 66 17.65 -14.43 -19.54
N PHE A 67 17.40 -13.13 -19.77
CA PHE A 67 18.22 -12.07 -19.18
C PHE A 67 18.16 -12.07 -17.65
N ILE A 68 16.99 -12.33 -17.07
CA ILE A 68 16.81 -12.45 -15.62
C ILE A 68 17.51 -13.71 -15.09
N GLU A 69 17.42 -14.82 -15.79
CA GLU A 69 18.11 -16.06 -15.42
C GLU A 69 19.63 -15.92 -15.48
N LYS A 70 20.16 -15.25 -16.51
CA LYS A 70 21.59 -14.88 -16.60
C LYS A 70 22.03 -13.96 -15.48
N TYR A 71 21.17 -13.07 -15.03
CA TYR A 71 21.45 -12.24 -13.86
C TYR A 71 21.46 -13.08 -12.58
N LEU A 72 20.48 -13.96 -12.39
CA LEU A 72 20.38 -14.86 -11.23
C LEU A 72 21.53 -15.86 -11.15
N SER A 73 22.00 -16.40 -12.28
CA SER A 73 23.12 -17.34 -12.31
C SER A 73 24.42 -16.73 -11.79
N VAL A 74 24.61 -15.42 -11.97
CA VAL A 74 25.74 -14.69 -11.41
C VAL A 74 25.49 -14.31 -9.96
N GLU A 75 24.38 -13.63 -9.69
CA GLU A 75 24.17 -12.98 -8.39
C GLU A 75 23.79 -13.94 -7.27
N SER A 76 23.30 -15.14 -7.58
CA SER A 76 23.02 -16.17 -6.56
C SER A 76 24.27 -16.56 -5.75
N TYR A 77 25.47 -16.58 -6.37
CA TYR A 77 26.74 -16.84 -5.67
C TYR A 77 27.13 -15.72 -4.70
N PHE A 78 26.82 -14.47 -5.05
CA PHE A 78 27.17 -13.28 -4.25
C PHE A 78 26.07 -12.88 -3.26
N SER A 79 24.92 -13.58 -3.27
CA SER A 79 23.77 -13.23 -2.44
C SER A 79 23.90 -13.69 -0.97
N PHE A 80 24.51 -14.85 -0.74
CA PHE A 80 24.48 -15.50 0.58
C PHE A 80 25.69 -15.17 1.47
N PHE A 81 26.83 -14.86 0.88
CA PHE A 81 28.09 -14.69 1.59
C PHE A 81 28.73 -13.32 1.33
N SER A 82 29.70 -12.94 2.16
CA SER A 82 30.57 -11.79 1.84
C SER A 82 31.35 -12.07 0.56
N PHE A 83 31.75 -11.02 -0.15
CA PHE A 83 32.44 -11.14 -1.45
C PHE A 83 33.63 -12.13 -1.40
N GLU A 84 34.53 -12.01 -0.42
CA GLU A 84 35.67 -12.92 -0.25
C GLU A 84 35.25 -14.39 -0.05
N ARG A 85 34.18 -14.60 0.71
CA ARG A 85 33.67 -15.95 1.02
C ARG A 85 32.91 -16.54 -0.16
N SER A 86 32.21 -15.72 -0.94
CA SER A 86 31.61 -16.13 -2.22
C SER A 86 32.67 -16.54 -3.23
N VAL A 87 33.74 -15.76 -3.38
CA VAL A 87 34.88 -16.10 -4.27
C VAL A 87 35.54 -17.40 -3.82
N SER A 88 35.78 -17.55 -2.52
CA SER A 88 36.34 -18.79 -1.95
C SER A 88 35.42 -19.99 -2.14
N TYR A 89 34.10 -19.79 -2.02
CA TYR A 89 33.10 -20.83 -2.23
C TYR A 89 33.07 -21.32 -3.69
N VAL A 90 33.09 -20.41 -4.65
CA VAL A 90 33.15 -20.76 -6.08
C VAL A 90 34.46 -21.49 -6.38
N LEU A 91 35.59 -21.03 -5.83
CA LEU A 91 36.88 -21.73 -5.96
C LEU A 91 36.86 -23.14 -5.34
N ASN A 92 36.20 -23.32 -4.20
CA ASN A 92 36.15 -24.60 -3.49
C ASN A 92 35.17 -25.60 -4.11
N GLN A 93 34.03 -25.16 -4.65
CA GLN A 93 33.15 -26.03 -5.45
C GLN A 93 33.90 -26.61 -6.66
N ASN A 94 34.81 -25.83 -7.26
CA ASN A 94 35.63 -26.29 -8.37
C ASN A 94 36.68 -27.32 -7.96
N ASN A 95 37.22 -27.24 -6.74
CA ASN A 95 38.21 -28.20 -6.22
C ASN A 95 37.59 -29.54 -5.78
N LEU A 96 36.34 -29.56 -5.33
CA LEU A 96 35.62 -30.79 -4.94
C LEU A 96 35.23 -31.66 -6.15
N ASN A 97 34.97 -31.06 -7.31
CA ASN A 97 34.70 -31.79 -8.55
C ASN A 97 35.97 -32.34 -9.25
N CYS A 98 37.15 -32.11 -8.68
CA CYS A 98 38.41 -32.71 -9.17
C CYS A 98 38.77 -34.02 -8.47
N CYS A 99 37.93 -34.52 -7.54
CA CYS A 99 38.21 -35.72 -6.75
C CYS A 99 37.04 -36.70 -6.70
N SER A 100 36.30 -36.88 -7.79
CA SER A 100 35.62 -38.16 -8.07
C SER A 100 35.12 -38.20 -9.52
N ASP A 101 35.51 -39.29 -10.20
CA ASP A 101 34.93 -39.88 -11.41
C ASP A 101 35.57 -39.56 -12.78
N ASN A 102 36.31 -40.58 -13.25
CA ASN A 102 36.98 -40.73 -14.53
C ASN A 102 36.03 -40.95 -15.72
N ASN A 103 34.87 -40.30 -15.78
CA ASN A 103 33.98 -40.41 -16.95
C ASN A 103 33.69 -39.02 -17.52
N GLY A 104 34.33 -38.73 -18.66
CA GLY A 104 34.29 -37.44 -19.32
C GLY A 104 32.89 -37.04 -19.78
N SER A 105 32.28 -36.12 -19.04
CA SER A 105 31.52 -34.98 -19.58
C SER A 105 30.96 -34.19 -18.41
N GLU A 106 31.70 -33.22 -17.88
CA GLU A 106 31.17 -31.99 -17.26
C GLU A 106 32.36 -31.08 -16.93
N ASN A 107 32.34 -29.88 -17.51
CA ASN A 107 33.50 -28.99 -17.62
C ASN A 107 33.89 -28.42 -16.25
N PRO A 108 35.16 -28.52 -15.80
CA PRO A 108 35.63 -27.77 -14.64
C PRO A 108 35.47 -26.28 -14.94
N VAL A 109 34.79 -25.52 -14.07
CA VAL A 109 34.63 -24.07 -14.22
C VAL A 109 36.02 -23.43 -14.19
N THR A 110 36.54 -23.12 -15.38
CA THR A 110 37.89 -22.58 -15.58
C THR A 110 38.04 -21.25 -14.84
N ILE A 111 39.25 -20.90 -14.38
CA ILE A 111 39.58 -19.60 -13.76
C ILE A 111 39.02 -18.40 -14.58
N THR A 112 38.92 -18.56 -15.90
CA THR A 112 38.29 -17.59 -16.80
C THR A 112 36.80 -17.36 -16.52
N GLN A 113 36.02 -18.40 -16.24
CA GLN A 113 34.60 -18.27 -15.89
C GLN A 113 34.43 -17.57 -14.54
N LEU A 114 35.32 -17.81 -13.58
CA LEU A 114 35.33 -17.05 -12.31
C LEU A 114 35.60 -15.56 -12.56
N LEU A 115 36.57 -15.23 -13.42
CA LEU A 115 36.86 -13.84 -13.80
C LEU A 115 35.64 -13.18 -14.45
N ASP A 116 34.95 -13.88 -15.35
CA ASP A 116 33.72 -13.39 -15.99
C ASP A 116 32.61 -13.11 -14.96
N LEU A 117 32.45 -14.00 -13.97
CA LEU A 117 31.51 -13.80 -12.86
C LEU A 117 31.86 -12.56 -12.02
N ILE A 118 33.13 -12.37 -11.68
CA ILE A 118 33.61 -11.22 -10.90
C ILE A 118 33.42 -9.92 -11.68
N ILE A 119 33.78 -9.89 -12.97
CA ILE A 119 33.60 -8.72 -13.84
C ILE A 119 32.11 -8.36 -13.98
N SER A 120 31.25 -9.38 -14.09
CA SER A 120 29.79 -9.21 -14.15
C SER A 120 29.24 -8.65 -12.83
N HIS A 121 29.73 -9.13 -11.68
CA HIS A 121 29.33 -8.61 -10.37
C HIS A 121 29.85 -7.18 -10.11
N ALA A 122 31.03 -6.82 -10.63
CA ALA A 122 31.57 -5.46 -10.49
C ALA A 122 30.65 -4.38 -11.11
N ASN A 123 29.90 -4.72 -12.17
CA ASN A 123 28.96 -3.82 -12.84
C ASN A 123 27.49 -3.96 -12.36
N LEU A 124 27.28 -4.49 -11.16
CA LEU A 124 25.96 -4.78 -10.57
C LEU A 124 25.00 -3.59 -10.59
N ASN A 125 25.46 -2.37 -10.30
CA ASN A 125 24.58 -1.19 -10.28
C ASN A 125 23.87 -0.95 -11.62
N LYS A 126 24.59 -1.13 -12.74
CA LYS A 126 24.03 -0.98 -14.09
C LYS A 126 23.08 -2.13 -14.43
N LYS A 127 23.45 -3.35 -14.04
CA LYS A 127 22.61 -4.54 -14.19
C LYS A 127 21.29 -4.42 -13.43
N ASN A 128 21.31 -3.91 -12.20
CA ASN A 128 20.11 -3.68 -11.42
C ASN A 128 19.11 -2.77 -12.13
N ILE A 129 19.59 -1.66 -12.70
CA ILE A 129 18.73 -0.71 -13.44
C ILE A 129 18.12 -1.40 -14.67
N LEU A 130 18.92 -2.18 -15.41
CA LEU A 130 18.44 -2.93 -16.57
C LEU A 130 17.38 -3.96 -16.18
N ILE A 131 17.63 -4.74 -15.12
CA ILE A 131 16.69 -5.77 -14.66
C ILE A 131 15.38 -5.14 -14.17
N ILE A 132 15.41 -4.01 -13.46
CA ILE A 132 14.19 -3.29 -13.07
C ILE A 132 13.36 -2.92 -14.31
N LYS A 133 13.99 -2.32 -15.33
CA LYS A 133 13.30 -1.99 -16.58
C LYS A 133 12.75 -3.21 -17.33
N ILE A 134 13.45 -4.34 -17.27
CA ILE A 134 12.98 -5.60 -17.85
C ILE A 134 11.76 -6.11 -17.07
N ILE A 135 11.76 -6.04 -15.74
CA ILE A 135 10.60 -6.40 -14.92
C ILE A 135 9.40 -5.50 -15.26
N ASP A 136 9.61 -4.19 -15.41
CA ASP A 136 8.56 -3.25 -15.82
C ASP A 136 7.99 -3.61 -17.21
N ALA A 137 8.84 -3.95 -18.17
CA ALA A 137 8.40 -4.40 -19.48
C ALA A 137 7.60 -5.72 -19.39
N ILE A 138 8.09 -6.70 -18.63
CA ILE A 138 7.38 -7.96 -18.38
C ILE A 138 6.01 -7.69 -17.75
N TRP A 139 5.90 -6.70 -16.87
CA TRP A 139 4.63 -6.31 -16.26
C TRP A 139 3.60 -5.89 -17.29
N GLU A 140 3.97 -5.03 -18.25
CA GLU A 140 3.07 -4.62 -19.32
C GLU A 140 2.63 -5.79 -20.20
N TYR A 141 3.55 -6.71 -20.50
CA TYR A 141 3.25 -7.90 -21.30
C TYR A 141 2.40 -8.94 -20.55
N ALA A 142 2.64 -9.13 -19.25
CA ALA A 142 1.96 -10.13 -18.42
C ALA A 142 0.46 -9.83 -18.23
N LYS A 143 0.03 -8.57 -18.37
CA LYS A 143 -1.40 -8.17 -18.33
C LYS A 143 -2.27 -8.94 -19.34
N TYR A 144 -1.70 -9.40 -20.45
CA TYR A 144 -2.43 -10.01 -21.56
C TYR A 144 -2.28 -11.53 -21.67
N PHE A 145 -1.43 -12.15 -20.84
CA PHE A 145 -1.05 -13.56 -20.99
C PHE A 145 -1.20 -14.35 -19.68
N ASN A 146 -2.25 -15.18 -19.61
CA ASN A 146 -2.51 -16.03 -18.44
C ASN A 146 -1.73 -17.36 -18.45
N SER A 147 -1.31 -17.88 -19.61
CA SER A 147 -0.72 -19.23 -19.72
C SER A 147 0.74 -19.38 -19.29
N SER A 148 1.52 -18.29 -19.20
CA SER A 148 2.96 -18.33 -18.87
C SER A 148 3.30 -17.79 -17.48
N ILE A 149 2.27 -17.57 -16.66
CA ILE A 149 2.40 -16.88 -15.37
C ILE A 149 3.25 -17.69 -14.38
N ASP A 150 3.18 -19.03 -14.40
CA ASP A 150 3.86 -19.86 -13.40
C ASP A 150 5.39 -19.86 -13.56
N ASN A 151 5.89 -19.90 -14.79
CA ASN A 151 7.33 -19.77 -15.07
C ASN A 151 7.86 -18.40 -14.65
N VAL A 152 7.10 -17.33 -14.95
CA VAL A 152 7.45 -15.97 -14.53
C VAL A 152 7.44 -15.87 -12.99
N LYS A 153 6.42 -16.40 -12.30
CA LYS A 153 6.34 -16.42 -10.84
C LYS A 153 7.52 -17.15 -10.20
N ASN A 154 7.95 -18.27 -10.77
CA ASN A 154 9.10 -19.04 -10.28
C ASN A 154 10.42 -18.27 -10.41
N ILE A 155 10.62 -17.53 -11.50
CA ILE A 155 11.83 -16.73 -11.68
C ILE A 155 11.79 -15.48 -10.78
N MET A 156 10.63 -14.83 -10.67
CA MET A 156 10.43 -13.68 -9.81
C MET A 156 10.58 -14.03 -8.32
N SER A 157 10.19 -15.24 -7.89
CA SER A 157 10.40 -15.70 -6.51
C SER A 157 11.89 -15.90 -6.20
N LYS A 158 12.68 -16.40 -7.16
CA LYS A 158 14.14 -16.45 -7.03
C LYS A 158 14.77 -15.06 -6.91
N LEU A 159 14.31 -14.08 -7.69
CA LEU A 159 14.76 -12.68 -7.58
C LEU A 159 14.36 -12.05 -6.24
N ALA A 160 13.14 -12.29 -5.77
CA ALA A 160 12.63 -11.76 -4.50
C ALA A 160 13.44 -12.25 -3.28
N ASN A 161 14.06 -13.43 -3.38
CA ASN A 161 14.88 -14.04 -2.33
C ASN A 161 16.31 -13.49 -2.27
N LEU A 162 16.74 -12.62 -3.18
CA LEU A 162 18.06 -11.98 -3.11
C LEU A 162 18.11 -11.03 -1.91
N ALA A 163 18.93 -11.37 -0.91
CA ALA A 163 18.90 -10.72 0.41
C ALA A 163 20.00 -9.64 0.62
N THR A 164 20.92 -9.45 -0.33
CA THR A 164 22.01 -8.46 -0.14
C THR A 164 21.53 -7.04 -0.38
N ASN A 165 22.17 -6.09 0.33
CA ASN A 165 21.86 -4.66 0.21
C ASN A 165 21.92 -4.15 -1.24
N ASN A 166 22.84 -4.72 -2.01
CA ASN A 166 23.10 -4.30 -3.37
C ASN A 166 21.94 -4.66 -4.31
N HIS A 167 21.14 -5.70 -4.00
CA HIS A 167 20.02 -6.15 -4.83
C HIS A 167 18.65 -5.68 -4.34
N LEU A 168 18.55 -4.97 -3.22
CA LEU A 168 17.27 -4.69 -2.54
C LEU A 168 16.22 -4.06 -3.46
N LYS A 169 16.60 -3.15 -4.35
CA LYS A 169 15.67 -2.53 -5.30
C LYS A 169 15.09 -3.54 -6.29
N VAL A 170 15.93 -4.43 -6.82
CA VAL A 170 15.51 -5.50 -7.74
C VAL A 170 14.62 -6.51 -7.01
N ALA A 171 15.03 -6.92 -5.81
CA ALA A 171 14.26 -7.85 -4.98
C ALA A 171 12.90 -7.25 -4.59
N LEU A 172 12.83 -5.97 -4.25
CA LEU A 172 11.57 -5.27 -3.98
C LEU A 172 10.66 -5.21 -5.21
N CYS A 173 11.22 -4.86 -6.38
CA CYS A 173 10.47 -4.82 -7.63
C CYS A 173 9.89 -6.21 -7.97
N ALA A 174 10.69 -7.27 -7.82
CA ALA A 174 10.22 -8.64 -8.01
C ALA A 174 9.14 -9.06 -6.99
N LYS A 175 9.27 -8.67 -5.72
CA LYS A 175 8.22 -8.90 -4.70
C LYS A 175 6.94 -8.15 -5.05
N GLN A 176 7.03 -6.89 -5.47
CA GLN A 176 5.87 -6.10 -5.90
C GLN A 176 5.18 -6.75 -7.11
N PHE A 177 5.94 -7.28 -8.06
CA PHE A 177 5.42 -8.08 -9.17
C PHE A 177 4.65 -9.31 -8.70
N LEU A 178 5.23 -10.10 -7.79
CA LEU A 178 4.55 -11.28 -7.24
C LEU A 178 3.26 -10.90 -6.51
N ILE A 179 3.31 -9.88 -5.65
CA ILE A 179 2.14 -9.40 -4.91
C ILE A 179 1.05 -8.93 -5.86
N ALA A 180 1.39 -8.19 -6.92
CA ALA A 180 0.40 -7.78 -7.91
C ALA A 180 -0.13 -8.93 -8.76
N SER A 181 0.69 -9.94 -9.06
CA SER A 181 0.24 -11.13 -9.79
C SER A 181 -0.75 -11.99 -8.98
N MET A 182 -0.77 -11.84 -7.66
CA MET A 182 -1.79 -12.46 -6.79
C MET A 182 -3.08 -11.64 -6.76
N LYS A 183 -3.06 -10.37 -7.18
CA LYS A 183 -4.24 -9.51 -7.22
C LYS A 183 -4.98 -9.72 -8.54
N PRO A 184 -6.33 -9.80 -8.53
CA PRO A 184 -7.09 -9.75 -9.77
C PRO A 184 -6.83 -8.42 -10.51
N SER A 185 -6.94 -8.46 -11.85
CA SER A 185 -6.70 -7.29 -12.69
C SER A 185 -7.60 -6.11 -12.29
N PHE A 186 -7.14 -4.89 -12.57
CA PHE A 186 -7.91 -3.68 -12.28
C PHE A 186 -9.32 -3.75 -12.88
N GLU A 187 -9.45 -4.16 -14.13
CA GLU A 187 -10.72 -4.28 -14.84
C GLU A 187 -11.67 -5.31 -14.19
N LEU A 188 -11.15 -6.49 -13.83
CA LEU A 188 -11.97 -7.50 -13.15
C LEU A 188 -12.47 -7.01 -11.80
N ARG A 189 -11.59 -6.35 -11.03
CA ARG A 189 -11.97 -5.76 -9.74
C ARG A 189 -12.96 -4.61 -9.89
N HIS A 190 -12.80 -3.79 -10.94
CA HIS A 190 -13.72 -2.72 -11.25
C HIS A 190 -15.12 -3.28 -11.55
N ASN A 191 -15.21 -4.27 -12.44
CA ASN A 191 -16.48 -4.92 -12.76
C ASN A 191 -17.11 -5.61 -11.55
N GLN A 192 -16.30 -6.21 -10.67
CA GLN A 192 -16.78 -6.78 -9.41
C GLN A 192 -17.41 -5.72 -8.51
N LEU A 193 -16.72 -4.60 -8.26
CA LEU A 193 -17.26 -3.50 -7.45
C LEU A 193 -18.47 -2.83 -8.10
N GLU A 194 -18.46 -2.67 -9.42
CA GLU A 194 -19.60 -2.13 -10.16
C GLU A 194 -20.82 -3.04 -10.01
N SER A 195 -20.65 -4.37 -10.16
CA SER A 195 -21.74 -5.33 -9.96
C SER A 195 -22.32 -5.28 -8.54
N ILE A 196 -21.46 -5.06 -7.52
CA ILE A 196 -21.90 -4.85 -6.14
C ILE A 196 -22.72 -3.57 -6.03
N PHE A 197 -22.26 -2.45 -6.58
CA PHE A 197 -23.01 -1.19 -6.55
C PHE A 197 -24.34 -1.28 -7.31
N LEU A 198 -24.36 -1.89 -8.48
CA LEU A 198 -25.58 -2.13 -9.25
C LEU A 198 -26.57 -3.03 -8.51
N SER A 199 -26.09 -4.07 -7.79
CA SER A 199 -26.97 -4.93 -6.99
C SER A 199 -27.59 -4.22 -5.78
N ASN A 200 -26.91 -3.18 -5.27
CA ASN A 200 -27.41 -2.36 -4.16
C ASN A 200 -28.47 -1.33 -4.62
N ILE A 201 -28.49 -1.00 -5.91
CA ILE A 201 -29.50 -0.13 -6.51
C ILE A 201 -30.81 -0.93 -6.64
N GLY A 202 -31.64 -0.90 -5.60
CA GLY A 202 -32.96 -1.56 -5.56
C GLY A 202 -33.03 -2.86 -4.76
N GLY A 203 -31.94 -3.28 -4.11
CA GLY A 203 -31.92 -4.44 -3.21
C GLY A 203 -32.62 -4.21 -1.86
N SER A 204 -33.03 -5.29 -1.19
CA SER A 204 -33.51 -5.24 0.20
C SER A 204 -32.43 -4.64 1.11
N SER A 205 -32.82 -3.66 1.93
CA SER A 205 -31.92 -2.79 2.73
C SER A 205 -30.93 -3.56 3.60
N GLU A 206 -31.30 -4.71 4.15
CA GLU A 206 -30.41 -5.44 5.07
C GLU A 206 -29.25 -6.16 4.36
N LYS A 207 -29.50 -6.75 3.18
CA LYS A 207 -28.46 -7.48 2.43
C LYS A 207 -27.47 -6.52 1.80
N SER A 208 -27.95 -5.39 1.30
CA SER A 208 -27.11 -4.35 0.71
C SER A 208 -26.15 -3.74 1.72
N ILE A 209 -26.62 -3.45 2.94
CA ILE A 209 -25.79 -2.91 4.02
C ILE A 209 -24.68 -3.88 4.43
N ARG A 210 -24.96 -5.19 4.50
CA ARG A 210 -23.95 -6.20 4.84
C ARG A 210 -22.83 -6.26 3.81
N ILE A 211 -23.17 -6.31 2.52
CA ILE A 211 -22.18 -6.35 1.42
C ILE A 211 -21.32 -5.08 1.42
N LEU A 212 -21.93 -3.92 1.65
CA LEU A 212 -21.18 -2.66 1.76
C LEU A 212 -20.25 -2.63 2.98
N HIS A 213 -20.64 -3.26 4.09
CA HIS A 213 -19.79 -3.37 5.27
C HIS A 213 -18.53 -4.22 5.00
N GLU A 214 -18.67 -5.31 4.26
CA GLU A 214 -17.52 -6.13 3.83
C GLU A 214 -16.58 -5.34 2.91
N VAL A 215 -17.15 -4.56 1.97
CA VAL A 215 -16.41 -3.63 1.10
C VAL A 215 -15.61 -2.62 1.94
N ILE A 216 -16.24 -2.01 2.95
CA ILE A 216 -15.60 -1.01 3.82
C ILE A 216 -14.39 -1.59 4.56
N GLN A 217 -14.49 -2.82 5.07
CA GLN A 217 -13.44 -3.46 5.87
C GLN A 217 -12.29 -4.07 5.04
N SER A 218 -12.46 -4.20 3.73
CA SER A 218 -11.45 -4.80 2.85
C SER A 218 -10.20 -3.92 2.65
N ASP A 219 -9.01 -4.52 2.63
CA ASP A 219 -7.70 -3.90 2.41
C ASP A 219 -7.48 -3.61 0.93
N GLY A 220 -6.81 -2.47 0.66
CA GLY A 220 -6.04 -2.07 -0.54
C GLY A 220 -6.54 -2.38 -1.97
N ILE A 221 -7.63 -3.11 -2.14
CA ILE A 221 -8.18 -3.60 -3.42
C ILE A 221 -9.22 -2.60 -3.96
N ILE A 222 -9.69 -1.70 -3.09
CA ILE A 222 -10.76 -0.74 -3.39
C ILE A 222 -10.23 0.69 -3.48
N SER A 223 -9.22 1.07 -2.72
CA SER A 223 -8.75 2.46 -2.65
C SER A 223 -8.22 3.01 -3.98
N ASP A 224 -7.73 2.15 -4.87
CA ASP A 224 -7.27 2.49 -6.22
C ASP A 224 -8.41 2.52 -7.26
N ILE A 225 -9.53 1.84 -7.00
CA ILE A 225 -10.66 1.72 -7.94
C ILE A 225 -11.80 2.66 -7.57
N LEU A 226 -12.10 2.79 -6.28
CA LEU A 226 -13.23 3.54 -5.75
C LEU A 226 -13.31 4.98 -6.28
N PRO A 227 -12.19 5.72 -6.40
CA PRO A 227 -12.24 7.07 -6.96
C PRO A 227 -12.75 7.13 -8.40
N ASN A 228 -12.62 6.05 -9.19
CA ASN A 228 -13.17 6.00 -10.55
C ASN A 228 -14.71 6.13 -10.55
N PHE A 229 -15.37 5.56 -9.54
CA PHE A 229 -16.84 5.60 -9.45
C PHE A 229 -17.39 6.98 -9.05
N PHE A 230 -16.57 7.88 -8.50
CA PHE A 230 -16.99 9.26 -8.19
C PHE A 230 -17.36 10.03 -9.46
N PHE A 231 -16.77 9.65 -10.60
CA PHE A 231 -16.96 10.26 -11.91
C PHE A 231 -17.82 9.41 -12.86
N SER A 232 -18.50 8.37 -12.34
CA SER A 232 -19.37 7.49 -13.14
C SER A 232 -20.58 8.24 -13.72
N VAL A 233 -21.15 7.79 -14.84
CA VAL A 233 -22.31 8.49 -15.45
C VAL A 233 -23.58 8.37 -14.58
N ASN A 234 -23.71 7.30 -13.81
CA ASN A 234 -24.87 7.04 -12.98
C ASN A 234 -24.79 7.77 -11.62
N SER A 235 -25.68 8.73 -11.39
CA SER A 235 -25.75 9.51 -10.13
C SER A 235 -25.89 8.63 -8.88
N GLN A 236 -26.63 7.52 -8.96
CA GLN A 236 -26.79 6.60 -7.83
C GLN A 236 -25.48 5.87 -7.48
N ILE A 237 -24.70 5.47 -8.49
CA ILE A 237 -23.38 4.84 -8.27
C ILE A 237 -22.42 5.87 -7.64
N LYS A 238 -22.43 7.13 -8.11
CA LYS A 238 -21.64 8.21 -7.48
C LYS A 238 -21.97 8.34 -6.00
N ALA A 239 -23.25 8.43 -5.65
CA ALA A 239 -23.71 8.58 -4.26
C ALA A 239 -23.25 7.40 -3.39
N ILE A 240 -23.44 6.15 -3.84
CA ILE A 240 -23.01 4.95 -3.12
C ILE A 240 -21.49 4.92 -2.95
N ALA A 241 -20.73 5.20 -4.02
CA ALA A 241 -19.27 5.17 -3.98
C ALA A 241 -18.70 6.19 -2.99
N LEU A 242 -19.23 7.40 -2.99
CA LEU A 242 -18.82 8.46 -2.06
C LEU A 242 -19.20 8.13 -0.61
N GLU A 243 -20.38 7.54 -0.37
CA GLU A 243 -20.76 7.08 0.96
C GLU A 243 -19.84 5.95 1.47
N VAL A 244 -19.52 4.98 0.62
CA VAL A 244 -18.57 3.90 0.94
C VAL A 244 -17.20 4.47 1.29
N TYR A 245 -16.74 5.46 0.52
CA TYR A 245 -15.47 6.15 0.79
C TYR A 245 -15.45 6.83 2.16
N LEU A 246 -16.50 7.60 2.47
CA LEU A 246 -16.61 8.28 3.77
C LEU A 246 -16.69 7.29 4.94
N ARG A 247 -17.50 6.23 4.83
CA ARG A 247 -17.60 5.20 5.87
C ARG A 247 -16.28 4.45 6.09
N ARG A 248 -15.46 4.33 5.04
CA ARG A 248 -14.13 3.72 5.12
C ARG A 248 -13.12 4.61 5.84
N ILE A 249 -13.06 5.89 5.48
CA ILE A 249 -12.12 6.85 6.09
C ILE A 249 -12.49 7.14 7.54
N TYR A 250 -13.77 7.39 7.78
CA TYR A 250 -14.31 7.70 9.10
C TYR A 250 -14.69 6.43 9.86
N PHE A 251 -14.06 5.28 9.57
CA PHE A 251 -14.36 4.01 10.23
C PHE A 251 -14.12 4.06 11.74
N SER A 252 -13.15 4.86 12.21
CA SER A 252 -12.88 5.10 13.64
C SER A 252 -13.87 6.05 14.30
N TYR A 253 -14.81 6.64 13.54
CA TYR A 253 -15.79 7.62 14.00
C TYR A 253 -17.22 7.06 13.88
N ASN A 254 -18.12 7.61 14.69
CA ASN A 254 -19.55 7.40 14.58
C ASN A 254 -20.12 8.42 13.60
N LEU A 255 -20.40 7.97 12.38
CA LEU A 255 -21.14 8.73 11.37
C LEU A 255 -22.63 8.76 11.76
N THR A 256 -23.15 9.93 12.08
CA THR A 256 -24.54 10.10 12.55
C THR A 256 -25.51 10.33 11.41
N ARG A 257 -25.13 11.16 10.41
CA ARG A 257 -25.96 11.50 9.26
C ARG A 257 -25.10 11.71 8.01
N ILE A 258 -25.59 11.26 6.86
CA ILE A 258 -25.00 11.46 5.54
C ILE A 258 -26.11 11.95 4.62
N ASN A 259 -25.98 13.17 4.11
CA ASN A 259 -26.93 13.81 3.22
C ASN A 259 -26.31 13.94 1.83
N HIS A 260 -26.99 13.37 0.85
CA HIS A 260 -26.63 13.48 -0.56
C HIS A 260 -27.37 14.67 -1.17
N GLU A 261 -26.63 15.67 -1.64
CA GLU A 261 -27.16 16.83 -2.36
C GLU A 261 -26.55 16.86 -3.77
N GLN A 262 -27.30 17.37 -4.75
CA GLN A 262 -26.81 17.57 -6.11
C GLN A 262 -27.03 19.03 -6.49
N ILE A 263 -25.93 19.75 -6.74
CA ILE A 263 -25.97 21.15 -7.19
C ILE A 263 -25.28 21.19 -8.56
N ASN A 264 -25.99 21.67 -9.59
CA ASN A 264 -25.49 21.77 -10.96
C ASN A 264 -24.85 20.46 -11.48
N ASP A 265 -25.52 19.32 -11.26
CA ASP A 265 -25.04 17.96 -11.61
C ASP A 265 -23.77 17.46 -10.91
N MET A 266 -23.25 18.23 -9.96
CA MET A 266 -22.13 17.82 -9.11
C MET A 266 -22.66 17.22 -7.80
N PRO A 267 -22.28 15.98 -7.45
CA PRO A 267 -22.67 15.37 -6.18
C PRO A 267 -21.89 16.01 -5.03
N ILE A 268 -22.62 16.42 -4.00
CA ILE A 268 -22.08 17.00 -2.77
C ILE A 268 -22.60 16.16 -1.63
N ILE A 269 -21.69 15.70 -0.77
CA ILE A 269 -22.08 14.96 0.44
C ILE A 269 -21.78 15.80 1.65
N LYS A 270 -22.81 16.05 2.45
CA LYS A 270 -22.68 16.60 3.80
C LYS A 270 -22.79 15.46 4.79
N PHE A 271 -21.81 15.32 5.65
CA PHE A 271 -21.79 14.26 6.64
C PHE A 271 -21.50 14.81 8.03
N TYR A 272 -22.01 14.10 9.03
CA TYR A 272 -21.90 14.47 10.42
C TYR A 272 -21.27 13.30 11.18
N TYR A 273 -20.24 13.59 11.97
CA TYR A 273 -19.47 12.56 12.65
C TYR A 273 -19.11 12.98 14.08
N SER A 274 -18.94 11.98 14.93
CA SER A 274 -18.45 12.14 16.29
C SER A 274 -17.40 11.05 16.57
N PRO A 275 -16.42 11.29 17.45
CA PRO A 275 -15.51 10.24 17.89
C PRO A 275 -16.30 9.04 18.40
N LYS A 276 -15.84 7.82 18.11
CA LYS A 276 -16.33 6.62 18.81
C LYS A 276 -15.88 6.73 20.26
N GLY A 277 -16.71 7.33 21.10
CA GLY A 277 -16.58 7.15 22.55
C GLY A 277 -16.59 5.66 22.82
N CYS A 278 -15.72 5.17 23.71
CA CYS A 278 -15.74 3.78 24.15
C CYS A 278 -17.18 3.43 24.56
N ALA A 279 -17.89 2.72 23.68
CA ALA A 279 -19.27 2.31 23.90
C ALA A 279 -19.26 1.14 24.88
N GLY A 280 -19.20 1.48 26.16
CA GLY A 280 -19.64 0.63 27.24
C GLY A 280 -20.48 1.51 28.16
N ARG A 281 -21.79 1.22 28.21
CA ARG A 281 -22.84 1.82 29.06
C ARG A 281 -23.67 2.95 28.42
N GLN A 282 -24.60 2.54 27.57
CA GLN A 282 -25.95 3.11 27.63
C GLN A 282 -26.82 2.13 28.40
N GLU A 283 -26.93 2.36 29.69
CA GLU A 283 -28.12 2.22 30.53
C GLU A 283 -27.66 2.58 31.96
N ASP A 284 -28.43 3.46 32.60
CA ASP A 284 -28.19 4.10 33.89
C ASP A 284 -27.16 5.25 33.94
N ILE A 285 -27.65 6.48 33.85
CA ILE A 285 -27.62 7.49 34.93
C ILE A 285 -28.24 8.79 34.39
N ILE A 286 -29.51 8.98 34.73
CA ILE A 286 -30.08 10.31 34.96
C ILE A 286 -29.48 10.79 36.29
N GLN A 287 -28.95 12.01 36.29
CA GLN A 287 -28.42 12.81 37.42
C GLN A 287 -26.89 12.84 37.60
N GLN A 288 -26.38 14.06 37.36
CA GLN A 288 -25.26 14.70 38.04
C GLN A 288 -23.90 14.00 37.97
N ASN A 289 -23.05 14.45 37.04
CA ASN A 289 -21.90 15.29 37.37
C ASN A 289 -21.01 15.50 36.14
N GLU A 290 -20.74 16.77 35.87
CA GLU A 290 -19.78 17.26 34.88
C GLU A 290 -18.37 16.74 35.23
N ASN A 291 -17.63 16.23 34.22
CA ASN A 291 -16.27 16.67 33.87
C ASN A 291 -15.47 15.63 33.06
N ASN A 292 -14.91 16.08 31.93
CA ASN A 292 -13.66 15.68 31.26
C ASN A 292 -13.33 14.19 31.03
N CYS A 293 -13.86 13.57 29.97
CA CYS A 293 -13.16 12.46 29.31
C CYS A 293 -12.14 13.03 28.30
N ASN A 294 -10.87 12.65 28.39
CA ASN A 294 -9.87 13.01 27.39
C ASN A 294 -9.93 11.96 26.27
N ASP A 295 -10.71 12.24 25.25
CA ASP A 295 -10.73 11.45 24.03
C ASP A 295 -9.39 11.64 23.29
N LEU A 296 -8.63 10.57 23.07
CA LEU A 296 -7.36 10.60 22.32
C LEU A 296 -7.52 11.11 20.86
N LEU A 297 -8.76 11.16 20.37
CA LEU A 297 -9.17 11.76 19.09
C LEU A 297 -9.53 13.25 19.19
N SER A 298 -9.93 13.79 20.35
CA SER A 298 -10.32 15.19 20.51
C SER A 298 -9.13 16.15 20.69
N ASP A 299 -8.00 15.68 21.21
CA ASP A 299 -6.84 16.55 21.52
C ASP A 299 -6.03 16.98 20.27
N PHE A 300 -6.53 16.75 19.06
CA PHE A 300 -6.06 17.48 17.88
C PHE A 300 -6.76 18.84 17.73
N GLU A 301 -7.65 19.20 18.65
CA GLU A 301 -8.50 20.40 18.61
C GLU A 301 -8.24 21.30 19.81
N ASP A 302 -7.89 22.54 19.49
CA ASP A 302 -7.90 23.77 20.30
C ASP A 302 -7.55 23.67 21.80
N GLU A 303 -6.27 23.88 22.15
CA GLU A 303 -5.89 24.31 23.51
C GLU A 303 -6.30 25.76 23.83
N ASN A 304 -6.76 26.54 22.83
CA ASN A 304 -7.11 27.96 22.98
C ASN A 304 -8.62 28.26 22.98
N CYS A 305 -9.51 27.26 22.94
CA CYS A 305 -10.95 27.53 23.02
C CYS A 305 -11.39 27.48 24.49
N SER A 306 -11.78 28.64 25.01
CA SER A 306 -12.25 28.87 26.37
C SER A 306 -13.21 27.78 26.87
N SER A 307 -13.02 27.46 28.15
CA SER A 307 -13.61 26.42 29.00
C SER A 307 -15.13 26.47 29.19
N SER A 308 -15.92 26.52 28.12
CA SER A 308 -17.38 26.41 28.20
C SER A 308 -17.93 25.66 26.99
N LEU A 309 -18.46 24.45 27.23
CA LEU A 309 -19.13 23.51 26.30
C LEU A 309 -18.25 22.42 25.64
N ARG A 310 -17.56 21.62 26.46
CA ARG A 310 -17.02 20.29 26.07
C ARG A 310 -18.12 19.21 26.12
N ASN A 311 -19.12 19.32 25.25
CA ASN A 311 -19.98 18.18 24.91
C ASN A 311 -19.49 17.60 23.58
N ASN A 312 -19.70 16.30 23.36
CA ASN A 312 -19.50 15.59 22.09
C ASN A 312 -20.19 16.35 20.93
N ARG A 313 -19.54 17.37 20.40
CA ARG A 313 -20.07 18.17 19.30
C ARG A 313 -19.94 17.33 18.06
N VAL A 314 -21.09 16.97 17.52
CA VAL A 314 -21.19 16.41 16.18
C VAL A 314 -20.50 17.39 15.23
N LYS A 315 -19.43 16.93 14.59
CA LYS A 315 -18.67 17.68 13.61
C LYS A 315 -19.34 17.51 12.26
N SER A 316 -19.36 18.57 11.46
CA SER A 316 -19.83 18.54 10.07
C SER A 316 -18.63 18.45 9.12
N GLY A 317 -18.81 17.73 8.02
CA GLY A 317 -17.87 17.68 6.92
C GLY A 317 -18.57 17.70 5.58
N ILE A 318 -17.84 18.13 4.55
CA ILE A 318 -18.31 18.12 3.16
C ILE A 318 -17.34 17.33 2.31
N MET A 319 -17.85 16.54 1.38
CA MET A 319 -17.09 15.98 0.29
C MET A 319 -17.60 16.50 -1.06
N MET A 320 -16.67 16.94 -1.92
CA MET A 320 -16.93 17.41 -3.28
C MET A 320 -15.97 16.73 -4.27
N CYS A 321 -16.42 16.55 -5.52
CA CYS A 321 -15.60 15.98 -6.60
C CYS A 321 -15.56 16.95 -7.77
N PHE A 322 -14.41 17.12 -8.41
CA PHE A 322 -14.19 17.98 -9.58
C PHE A 322 -13.42 17.22 -10.66
N SER A 323 -13.78 17.45 -11.92
CA SER A 323 -13.14 16.79 -13.06
C SER A 323 -11.81 17.46 -13.45
N SER A 324 -11.61 18.72 -13.05
CA SER A 324 -10.40 19.48 -13.32
C SER A 324 -10.08 20.47 -12.18
N PHE A 325 -8.85 21.00 -12.18
CA PHE A 325 -8.46 22.11 -11.30
C PHE A 325 -9.13 23.44 -11.69
N GLU A 326 -9.55 23.60 -12.94
CA GLU A 326 -10.25 24.80 -13.42
C GLU A 326 -11.66 24.85 -12.84
N ASP A 327 -12.38 23.72 -12.90
CA ASP A 327 -13.72 23.57 -12.32
C ASP A 327 -13.70 23.87 -10.82
N LEU A 328 -12.65 23.43 -10.13
CA LEU A 328 -12.44 23.69 -8.72
C LEU A 328 -12.27 25.19 -8.43
N ASN A 329 -11.53 25.92 -9.27
CA ASN A 329 -11.34 27.36 -9.10
C ASN A 329 -12.64 28.15 -9.34
N GLU A 330 -13.50 27.68 -10.25
CA GLU A 330 -14.74 28.35 -10.62
C GLU A 330 -15.89 28.05 -9.65
N PHE A 331 -16.09 26.77 -9.31
CA PHE A 331 -17.31 26.33 -8.65
C PHE A 331 -17.20 26.12 -7.13
N PHE A 332 -16.00 25.99 -6.57
CA PHE A 332 -15.85 25.64 -5.15
C PHE A 332 -16.47 26.66 -4.18
N ILE A 333 -16.14 27.95 -4.32
CA ILE A 333 -16.67 29.01 -3.44
C ILE A 333 -18.19 29.22 -3.65
N PRO A 334 -18.72 29.29 -4.90
CA PRO A 334 -20.16 29.33 -5.12
C PRO A 334 -20.90 28.16 -4.46
N PHE A 335 -20.37 26.94 -4.51
CA PHE A 335 -20.98 25.80 -3.84
C PHE A 335 -20.97 25.92 -2.32
N LEU A 336 -19.85 26.33 -1.71
CA LEU A 336 -19.80 26.56 -0.27
C LEU A 336 -20.83 27.60 0.18
N SER A 337 -20.96 28.72 -0.55
CA SER A 337 -21.96 29.73 -0.24
C SER A 337 -23.38 29.13 -0.30
N THR A 338 -23.75 28.48 -1.40
CA THR A 338 -25.08 27.88 -1.61
C THR A 338 -25.44 26.90 -0.50
N ILE A 339 -24.48 26.06 -0.11
CA ILE A 339 -24.62 25.09 0.97
C ILE A 339 -24.90 25.76 2.32
N THR A 340 -24.24 26.89 2.62
CA THR A 340 -24.46 27.65 3.86
C THR A 340 -25.71 28.51 3.87
N THR A 341 -26.22 28.93 2.71
CA THR A 341 -27.41 29.79 2.62
C THR A 341 -28.72 29.02 2.79
N PHE A 342 -28.72 27.68 2.68
CA PHE A 342 -29.94 26.91 2.89
C PHE A 342 -30.41 27.00 4.35
N PRO A 343 -31.64 27.48 4.61
CA PRO A 343 -32.17 27.59 5.96
C PRO A 343 -32.47 26.20 6.54
N LYS A 344 -32.37 26.08 7.87
CA LYS A 344 -32.71 24.92 8.71
C LYS A 344 -34.21 24.54 8.66
N SER A 345 -34.80 24.34 7.48
CA SER A 345 -36.22 23.98 7.36
C SER A 345 -36.39 22.55 6.82
N ALA A 346 -36.47 21.59 7.74
CA ALA A 346 -37.38 20.43 7.66
C ALA A 346 -37.18 19.50 8.88
N SER A 347 -37.54 19.95 10.08
CA SER A 347 -38.08 19.04 11.08
C SER A 347 -39.59 19.27 11.14
N PRO A 348 -40.45 18.40 10.57
CA PRO A 348 -41.86 18.40 10.92
C PRO A 348 -41.95 17.78 12.32
N ASN A 349 -42.33 18.60 13.29
CA ASN A 349 -42.59 18.27 14.70
C ASN A 349 -41.36 18.30 15.62
N SER A 350 -41.07 19.47 16.17
CA SER A 350 -40.80 19.55 17.61
C SER A 350 -41.35 20.87 18.11
N ASP A 351 -42.15 20.76 19.16
CA ASP A 351 -42.88 21.84 19.80
C ASP A 351 -41.94 22.96 20.27
N LYS A 352 -42.55 24.14 20.34
CA LYS A 352 -41.95 25.35 20.87
C LYS A 352 -41.35 25.09 22.25
N ASP A 353 -40.02 25.20 22.37
CA ASP A 353 -39.42 25.79 23.55
C ASP A 353 -38.04 26.42 23.24
N THR A 354 -38.01 27.69 23.60
CA THR A 354 -36.92 28.68 23.69
C THR A 354 -35.54 28.15 24.10
N SER A 355 -34.55 28.27 23.19
CA SER A 355 -33.32 29.03 23.43
C SER A 355 -32.59 29.29 22.12
N ASN A 356 -32.38 30.57 21.80
CA ASN A 356 -31.62 31.06 20.66
C ASN A 356 -30.15 30.63 20.79
N ASN A 357 -29.81 29.47 20.25
CA ASN A 357 -28.42 29.13 19.91
C ASN A 357 -28.31 29.10 18.39
N ASN A 358 -28.20 30.30 17.81
CA ASN A 358 -27.77 30.51 16.43
C ASN A 358 -26.30 30.11 16.29
N PHE A 359 -26.00 28.82 16.32
CA PHE A 359 -24.71 28.31 15.88
C PHE A 359 -24.72 28.30 14.35
N THR A 360 -23.91 29.20 13.77
CA THR A 360 -23.34 29.05 12.43
C THR A 360 -22.55 27.75 12.43
N GLU A 361 -23.16 26.66 11.97
CA GLU A 361 -22.50 25.36 11.83
C GLU A 361 -21.54 25.43 10.64
N GLY A 362 -20.36 26.00 10.86
CA GLY A 362 -19.28 25.97 9.87
C GLY A 362 -18.80 24.53 9.61
N PHE A 363 -18.25 24.29 8.42
CA PHE A 363 -17.82 22.96 8.01
C PHE A 363 -16.43 22.67 8.53
N ARG A 364 -16.29 21.76 9.48
CA ARG A 364 -15.00 21.50 10.11
C ARG A 364 -13.99 20.87 9.15
N THR A 365 -14.44 19.90 8.36
CA THR A 365 -13.60 19.11 7.44
C THR A 365 -14.14 19.14 6.02
N VAL A 366 -13.32 19.51 5.05
CA VAL A 366 -13.68 19.52 3.63
C VAL A 366 -12.76 18.57 2.86
N ASN A 367 -13.34 17.60 2.17
CA ASN A 367 -12.64 16.64 1.32
C ASN A 367 -12.95 16.95 -0.15
N VAL A 368 -11.92 17.18 -0.95
CA VAL A 368 -12.05 17.56 -2.36
C VAL A 368 -11.34 16.53 -3.22
N CYS A 369 -12.09 15.81 -4.06
CA CYS A 369 -11.51 14.89 -5.02
C CYS A 369 -11.35 15.55 -6.39
N ILE A 370 -10.19 15.38 -7.01
CA ILE A 370 -9.87 15.95 -8.33
C ILE A 370 -9.45 14.82 -9.26
N GLN A 371 -10.08 14.73 -10.42
CA GLN A 371 -9.66 13.86 -11.50
C GLN A 371 -8.57 14.53 -12.35
N ILE A 372 -7.55 13.77 -12.74
CA ILE A 372 -6.50 14.21 -13.66
C ILE A 372 -6.25 13.14 -14.70
N LEU A 373 -5.87 13.53 -15.92
CA LEU A 373 -5.62 12.59 -17.02
C LEU A 373 -4.18 12.05 -17.05
N SER A 374 -3.22 12.73 -16.43
CA SER A 374 -1.81 12.34 -16.38
C SER A 374 -1.46 11.46 -15.18
N SER A 375 -0.32 10.76 -15.26
CA SER A 375 0.21 9.93 -14.15
C SER A 375 0.46 10.76 -12.89
N ASN A 376 0.01 10.26 -11.74
CA ASN A 376 -0.04 11.09 -10.53
C ASN A 376 1.34 11.24 -9.86
N ARG A 377 2.17 10.19 -9.87
CA ARG A 377 3.34 10.11 -8.97
C ARG A 377 4.53 11.01 -9.33
N SER A 378 4.83 11.22 -10.61
CA SER A 378 5.99 12.04 -11.01
C SER A 378 5.77 13.53 -10.74
N MET A 379 4.50 13.96 -10.75
CA MET A 379 4.07 15.37 -10.64
C MET A 379 3.62 15.72 -9.21
N GLN A 380 3.94 14.86 -8.22
CA GLN A 380 3.43 14.96 -6.85
C GLN A 380 3.78 16.30 -6.18
N ASP A 381 4.97 16.85 -6.46
CA ASP A 381 5.38 18.15 -5.91
C ASP A 381 4.69 19.31 -6.63
N GLU A 382 4.46 19.20 -7.93
CA GLU A 382 3.73 20.20 -8.71
C GLU A 382 2.28 20.32 -8.25
N TYR A 383 1.58 19.19 -8.07
CA TYR A 383 0.23 19.19 -7.50
C TYR A 383 0.19 19.78 -6.09
N SER A 384 1.20 19.53 -5.26
CA SER A 384 1.34 20.16 -3.93
C SER A 384 1.34 21.68 -4.05
N THR A 385 2.09 22.22 -5.01
CA THR A 385 2.16 23.67 -5.24
C THR A 385 0.84 24.23 -5.75
N LEU A 386 0.16 23.55 -6.67
CA LEU A 386 -1.16 23.96 -7.18
C LEU A 386 -2.22 24.01 -6.07
N CYS A 387 -2.31 22.97 -5.24
CA CYS A 387 -3.20 22.95 -4.09
C CYS A 387 -2.85 24.07 -3.09
N GLN A 388 -1.57 24.28 -2.80
CA GLN A 388 -1.13 25.34 -1.90
C GLN A 388 -1.47 26.75 -2.45
N HIS A 389 -1.39 26.96 -3.76
CA HIS A 389 -1.77 28.21 -4.41
C HIS A 389 -3.28 28.46 -4.30
N PHE A 390 -4.11 27.45 -4.57
CA PHE A 390 -5.56 27.55 -4.41
C PHE A 390 -5.96 27.89 -2.96
N VAL A 391 -5.39 27.16 -2.00
CA VAL A 391 -5.67 27.37 -0.59
C VAL A 391 -5.28 28.77 -0.14
N LYS A 392 -4.09 29.27 -0.55
CA LYS A 392 -3.63 30.63 -0.22
C LYS A 392 -4.52 31.72 -0.77
N ARG A 393 -5.12 31.50 -1.95
CA ARG A 393 -6.03 32.47 -2.58
C ARG A 393 -7.35 32.62 -1.81
N ASN A 394 -7.83 31.55 -1.19
CA ASN A 394 -9.17 31.47 -0.60
C ASN A 394 -9.17 31.35 0.94
N VAL A 395 -8.07 31.72 1.62
CA VAL A 395 -7.95 31.60 3.09
C VAL A 395 -9.03 32.41 3.82
N GLU A 396 -9.36 33.60 3.32
CA GLU A 396 -10.38 34.47 3.92
C GLU A 396 -11.77 33.81 3.90
N ASP A 397 -12.13 33.21 2.76
CA ASP A 397 -13.38 32.45 2.60
C ASP A 397 -13.39 31.22 3.53
N PHE A 398 -12.26 30.52 3.67
CA PHE A 398 -12.19 29.36 4.54
C PHE A 398 -12.40 29.73 6.01
N ASN A 399 -11.86 30.87 6.43
CA ASN A 399 -12.10 31.41 7.77
C ASN A 399 -13.57 31.83 7.94
N TYR A 400 -14.17 32.46 6.93
CA TYR A 400 -15.59 32.83 6.94
C TYR A 400 -16.51 31.61 7.11
N PHE A 401 -16.23 30.52 6.39
CA PHE A 401 -16.96 29.26 6.49
C PHE A 401 -16.55 28.37 7.69
N SER A 402 -15.63 28.85 8.54
CA SER A 402 -15.03 28.14 9.68
C SER A 402 -14.49 26.75 9.33
N ILE A 403 -13.79 26.66 8.19
CA ILE A 403 -13.11 25.45 7.74
C ILE A 403 -11.84 25.24 8.56
N HIS A 404 -11.73 24.12 9.27
CA HIS A 404 -10.54 23.80 10.05
C HIS A 404 -9.52 22.96 9.28
N GLN A 405 -10.00 22.15 8.32
CA GLN A 405 -9.18 21.23 7.54
C GLN A 405 -9.76 21.05 6.15
N ILE A 406 -8.89 21.15 5.14
CA ILE A 406 -9.21 20.80 3.76
C ILE A 406 -8.21 19.75 3.26
N THR A 407 -8.72 18.65 2.69
CA THR A 407 -7.90 17.58 2.10
C THR A 407 -8.22 17.46 0.62
N PHE A 408 -7.19 17.49 -0.23
CA PHE A 408 -7.30 17.22 -1.65
C PHE A 408 -6.87 15.79 -1.95
N SER A 409 -7.73 15.03 -2.64
CA SER A 409 -7.42 13.70 -3.16
C SER A 409 -7.32 13.77 -4.68
N ILE A 410 -6.12 13.55 -5.20
CA ILE A 410 -5.84 13.61 -6.64
C ILE A 410 -5.74 12.20 -7.20
N THR A 411 -6.54 11.90 -8.22
CA THR A 411 -6.64 10.58 -8.82
C THR A 411 -6.62 10.65 -10.34
N ASN A 412 -6.08 9.60 -10.98
CA ASN A 412 -6.13 9.43 -12.42
C ASN A 412 -7.16 8.38 -12.85
N CYS A 413 -7.86 7.77 -11.89
CA CYS A 413 -8.88 6.74 -12.13
C CYS A 413 -8.39 5.51 -12.92
N HIS A 414 -7.08 5.32 -13.06
CA HIS A 414 -6.46 4.25 -13.87
C HIS A 414 -5.69 3.23 -13.02
N GLY A 415 -6.14 2.99 -11.78
CA GLY A 415 -5.59 1.97 -10.89
C GLY A 415 -4.34 2.38 -10.12
N GLU A 416 -3.94 3.65 -10.18
CA GLU A 416 -2.98 4.22 -9.24
C GLU A 416 -3.69 4.63 -7.94
N LEU A 417 -2.96 4.55 -6.82
CA LEU A 417 -3.48 5.05 -5.55
C LEU A 417 -3.60 6.59 -5.59
N PRO A 418 -4.69 7.15 -5.03
CA PRO A 418 -4.87 8.59 -4.97
C PRO A 418 -3.78 9.25 -4.10
N LEU A 419 -3.38 10.46 -4.49
CA LEU A 419 -2.46 11.29 -3.72
C LEU A 419 -3.26 12.21 -2.80
N PHE A 420 -2.82 12.36 -1.55
CA PHE A 420 -3.51 13.16 -0.54
C PHE A 420 -2.64 14.32 -0.06
N TYR A 421 -3.26 15.50 0.01
CA TYR A 421 -2.65 16.74 0.48
C TYR A 421 -3.61 17.42 1.47
N THR A 422 -3.17 17.57 2.71
CA THR A 422 -4.01 18.12 3.79
C THR A 422 -3.50 19.48 4.22
N PHE A 423 -4.40 20.44 4.36
CA PHE A 423 -4.13 21.80 4.83
C PHE A 423 -5.00 22.08 6.05
N ARG A 424 -4.38 22.54 7.14
CA ARG A 424 -5.07 22.75 8.43
C ARG A 424 -5.00 24.20 8.86
N ALA A 425 -6.09 24.73 9.40
CA ALA A 425 -6.16 26.10 9.92
C ALA A 425 -5.11 26.36 11.02
N LYS A 426 -4.80 25.36 11.84
CA LYS A 426 -3.75 25.43 12.87
C LYS A 426 -2.35 25.73 12.33
N LEU A 427 -2.10 25.31 11.10
CA LEU A 427 -0.84 25.58 10.38
C LEU A 427 -1.00 26.77 9.43
N GLN A 428 -1.95 27.67 9.68
CA GLN A 428 -2.27 28.80 8.80
C GLN A 428 -2.54 28.36 7.35
N PHE A 429 -3.14 27.18 7.18
CA PHE A 429 -3.39 26.55 5.88
C PHE A 429 -2.13 26.34 5.01
N PHE A 430 -0.97 26.15 5.64
CA PHE A 430 0.16 25.49 4.98
C PHE A 430 -0.06 23.97 4.94
N GLU A 431 0.50 23.33 3.91
CA GLU A 431 0.44 21.87 3.74
C GLU A 431 1.02 21.16 4.97
N ASP A 432 0.23 20.26 5.54
CA ASP A 432 0.70 19.35 6.56
C ASP A 432 1.30 18.09 5.95
N LYS A 433 2.62 18.14 5.74
CA LYS A 433 3.37 17.03 5.15
C LYS A 433 3.34 15.75 6.00
N LEU A 434 2.97 15.81 7.27
CA LEU A 434 2.86 14.60 8.11
C LEU A 434 1.74 13.66 7.65
N PHE A 435 0.70 14.21 7.02
CA PHE A 435 -0.42 13.45 6.45
C PHE A 435 -0.34 13.37 4.92
N ARG A 436 0.85 13.52 4.32
CA ARG A 436 1.00 13.40 2.87
C ARG A 436 0.75 11.95 2.41
N ASN A 437 -0.06 11.79 1.37
CA ASN A 437 -0.53 10.50 0.83
C ASN A 437 -1.31 9.62 1.81
N ILE A 438 -1.94 10.22 2.82
CA ILE A 438 -2.91 9.53 3.68
C ILE A 438 -4.03 10.51 4.05
N GLU A 439 -5.27 10.02 4.06
CA GLU A 439 -6.38 10.80 4.62
C GLU A 439 -6.14 11.02 6.13
N PRO A 440 -6.27 12.24 6.66
CA PRO A 440 -5.91 12.57 8.05
C PRO A 440 -6.65 11.71 9.08
N GLU A 441 -7.90 11.33 8.80
CA GLU A 441 -8.69 10.46 9.68
C GLU A 441 -8.14 9.04 9.76
N GLU A 442 -7.62 8.52 8.65
CA GLU A 442 -6.85 7.27 8.65
C GLU A 442 -5.46 7.50 9.26
N GLY A 443 -4.85 8.66 9.04
CA GLY A 443 -3.56 9.05 9.57
C GLY A 443 -3.51 9.05 11.11
N TYR A 444 -4.62 9.30 11.79
CA TYR A 444 -4.69 9.17 13.24
C TYR A 444 -4.46 7.74 13.73
N LEU A 445 -4.75 6.73 12.91
CA LEU A 445 -4.44 5.33 13.19
C LEU A 445 -2.92 5.07 13.22
N LEU A 446 -2.09 5.96 12.67
CA LEU A 446 -0.62 5.86 12.75
C LEU A 446 -0.05 6.35 14.10
N GLU A 447 -0.90 6.91 14.97
CA GLU A 447 -0.56 7.41 16.32
C GLU A 447 0.64 8.39 16.33
N ILE A 448 0.67 9.32 15.35
CA ILE A 448 1.77 10.29 15.18
C ILE A 448 2.02 11.12 16.46
N LYS A 449 0.98 11.37 17.26
CA LYS A 449 1.06 12.06 18.57
C LYS A 449 2.07 11.45 19.55
N LYS A 450 2.29 10.13 19.52
CA LYS A 450 3.27 9.48 20.41
C LYS A 450 4.70 9.98 20.17
N MET A 451 4.95 10.51 18.98
CA MET A 451 6.25 11.02 18.56
C MET A 451 6.39 12.54 18.76
N ARG A 452 5.49 13.18 19.54
CA ARG A 452 5.50 14.64 19.78
C ARG A 452 6.81 15.22 20.32
N ASN A 453 7.62 14.38 20.97
CA ASN A 453 8.93 14.72 21.52
C ASN A 453 10.02 14.86 20.43
N TYR A 454 9.68 14.56 19.17
CA TYR A 454 10.57 14.68 18.02
C TYR A 454 10.07 15.75 17.05
N ASP A 455 11.00 16.41 16.38
CA ASP A 455 10.75 17.18 15.17
C ASP A 455 10.71 16.21 13.99
N LEU A 456 9.51 16.02 13.43
CA LEU A 456 9.23 15.01 12.42
C LEU A 456 9.32 15.61 11.01
N GLU A 457 10.12 14.98 10.15
CA GLU A 457 10.19 15.22 8.71
C GLU A 457 9.57 13.99 7.99
N TRP A 458 8.55 14.21 7.16
CA TRP A 458 8.04 13.13 6.29
C TRP A 458 9.07 12.74 5.23
N VAL A 459 9.20 11.44 4.96
CA VAL A 459 10.14 10.90 3.97
C VAL A 459 9.38 10.16 2.87
N SER A 460 9.62 10.55 1.61
CA SER A 460 9.01 9.90 0.45
C SER A 460 9.46 8.44 0.31
N CYS A 461 8.48 7.56 0.08
CA CYS A 461 8.65 6.11 0.01
C CYS A 461 8.11 5.58 -1.32
N GLU A 462 8.69 4.48 -1.81
CA GLU A 462 8.23 3.84 -3.05
C GLU A 462 6.91 3.09 -2.81
N ASN A 463 6.76 2.49 -1.62
CA ASN A 463 5.53 1.86 -1.16
C ASN A 463 4.65 2.86 -0.37
N PRO A 464 3.45 3.22 -0.88
CA PRO A 464 2.58 4.22 -0.24
C PRO A 464 1.90 3.71 1.04
N ASN A 465 1.86 2.40 1.28
CA ASN A 465 1.26 1.82 2.48
C ASN A 465 2.16 1.97 3.73
N ILE A 466 3.40 2.43 3.55
CA ILE A 466 4.38 2.59 4.62
C ILE A 466 4.68 4.09 4.74
N HIS A 467 4.34 4.65 5.90
CA HIS A 467 4.60 6.04 6.22
C HIS A 467 5.88 6.13 7.03
N VAL A 468 6.89 6.80 6.50
CA VAL A 468 8.19 6.95 7.15
C VAL A 468 8.39 8.38 7.58
N TYR A 469 8.72 8.56 8.86
CA TYR A 469 9.02 9.85 9.47
C TYR A 469 10.44 9.81 10.01
N PHE A 470 11.24 10.82 9.67
CA PHE A 470 12.55 11.04 10.27
C PHE A 470 12.38 12.02 11.43
N GLY A 471 12.63 11.54 12.66
CA GLY A 471 12.51 12.34 13.87
C GLY A 471 13.86 12.75 14.43
N LYS A 472 14.02 14.04 14.76
CA LYS A 472 15.12 14.56 15.58
C LYS A 472 14.58 14.88 16.97
N SER A 473 15.23 14.40 18.02
CA SER A 473 14.78 14.67 19.39
C SER A 473 14.75 16.18 19.67
N LYS A 474 13.66 16.66 20.29
CA LYS A 474 13.51 18.05 20.76
C LYS A 474 14.24 18.32 22.08
N LEU A 475 14.71 17.27 22.78
CA LEU A 475 15.41 17.42 24.04
C LEU A 475 16.69 18.24 23.84
N HIS A 476 16.90 19.23 24.71
CA HIS A 476 17.93 20.25 24.55
C HIS A 476 19.34 19.61 24.41
N PRO A 477 20.17 20.08 23.46
CA PRO A 477 21.52 19.55 23.23
C PRO A 477 22.51 19.83 24.36
N GLU A 478 22.14 20.60 25.39
CA GLU A 478 23.03 20.96 26.51
C GLU A 478 23.24 19.81 27.51
N GLU A 479 22.28 18.88 27.66
CA GLU A 479 22.38 17.78 28.63
C GLU A 479 22.91 16.46 28.02
N SER A 480 22.84 16.31 26.69
CA SER A 480 23.32 15.12 26.00
C SER A 480 24.09 15.47 24.71
N LYS A 481 25.38 15.16 24.66
CA LYS A 481 26.24 15.29 23.46
C LYS A 481 25.78 14.45 22.26
N ILE A 482 24.77 13.59 22.42
CA ILE A 482 24.27 12.67 21.41
C ILE A 482 22.93 13.21 20.89
N ILE A 483 22.90 13.63 19.63
CA ILE A 483 21.66 14.00 18.95
C ILE A 483 20.93 12.70 18.59
N ASP A 484 19.84 12.41 19.30
CA ASP A 484 19.02 11.24 19.03
C ASP A 484 18.17 11.47 17.75
N GLN A 485 18.44 10.66 16.72
CA GLN A 485 17.79 10.72 15.42
C GLN A 485 17.30 9.34 15.04
N ARG A 486 16.02 9.23 14.68
CA ARG A 486 15.37 7.94 14.47
C ARG A 486 14.45 7.98 13.26
N TYR A 487 14.33 6.84 12.59
CA TYR A 487 13.25 6.61 11.64
C TYR A 487 12.09 5.92 12.34
N PHE A 488 10.90 6.47 12.15
CA PHE A 488 9.63 5.89 12.58
C PHE A 488 8.86 5.41 11.37
N LEU A 489 8.63 4.10 11.30
CA LEU A 489 7.86 3.46 10.24
C LEU A 489 6.49 3.10 10.78
N ARG A 490 5.44 3.64 10.17
CA ARG A 490 4.06 3.43 10.59
C ARG A 490 3.27 2.83 9.42
N THR A 491 2.54 1.75 9.68
CA THR A 491 1.76 1.04 8.67
C THR A 491 0.40 0.61 9.23
N ILE A 492 -0.64 0.78 8.41
CA ILE A 492 -1.99 0.29 8.69
C ILE A 492 -2.19 -1.02 7.90
N ILE A 493 -2.72 -2.03 8.57
CA ILE A 493 -2.99 -3.35 8.00
C ILE A 493 -4.49 -3.62 8.15
N ARG A 494 -5.15 -3.92 7.02
CA ARG A 494 -6.58 -4.27 6.95
C ARG A 494 -6.75 -5.73 6.46
N ASN A 495 -7.97 -6.26 6.44
CA ASN A 495 -8.26 -7.62 5.95
C ASN A 495 -8.16 -7.68 4.41
N VAL A 496 -7.46 -8.63 3.80
CA VAL A 496 -7.45 -8.72 2.34
C VAL A 496 -8.75 -9.31 1.79
N GLY A 497 -9.63 -8.42 1.32
CA GLY A 497 -10.66 -8.67 0.31
C GLY A 497 -11.90 -9.48 0.71
N LEU A 498 -12.87 -9.47 -0.21
CA LEU A 498 -14.18 -10.16 -0.19
C LEU A 498 -14.11 -11.66 -0.53
N ILE A 499 -12.92 -12.21 -0.79
CA ILE A 499 -12.75 -13.46 -1.57
C ILE A 499 -12.15 -14.62 -0.75
N SER A 500 -11.51 -14.40 0.40
CA SER A 500 -11.02 -15.51 1.24
C SER A 500 -11.79 -15.65 2.54
N VAL A 501 -12.32 -16.85 2.74
CA VAL A 501 -12.95 -17.38 3.96
C VAL A 501 -12.09 -17.04 5.18
N GLU A 502 -12.65 -16.20 6.06
CA GLU A 502 -12.16 -15.81 7.39
C GLU A 502 -10.69 -15.32 7.48
N ALA A 503 -10.48 -14.22 8.20
CA ALA A 503 -9.15 -13.70 8.50
C ALA A 503 -8.40 -14.69 9.41
N SER A 504 -7.87 -15.77 8.84
CA SER A 504 -7.15 -16.79 9.58
C SER A 504 -5.93 -16.18 10.26
N PHE A 505 -5.65 -16.65 11.48
CA PHE A 505 -4.44 -16.26 12.20
C PHE A 505 -3.17 -16.41 11.35
N GLU A 506 -3.10 -17.48 10.54
CA GLU A 506 -1.97 -17.74 9.64
C GLU A 506 -1.81 -16.65 8.57
N TYR A 507 -2.92 -16.13 8.05
CA TYR A 507 -2.89 -15.01 7.12
C TYR A 507 -2.31 -13.75 7.76
N LEU A 508 -2.74 -13.39 8.98
CA LEU A 508 -2.18 -12.22 9.68
C LEU A 508 -0.68 -12.33 9.89
N VAL A 509 -0.22 -13.50 10.32
CA VAL A 509 1.21 -13.77 10.51
C VAL A 509 1.96 -13.54 9.19
N LYS A 510 1.48 -14.10 8.08
CA LYS A 510 2.08 -13.89 6.75
C LYS A 510 2.02 -12.43 6.30
N ALA A 511 0.87 -11.77 6.44
CA ALA A 511 0.70 -10.37 6.07
C ALA A 511 1.62 -9.45 6.89
N SER A 512 1.73 -9.70 8.20
CA SER A 512 2.62 -8.97 9.10
C SER A 512 4.09 -9.12 8.73
N GLU A 513 4.51 -10.35 8.38
CA GLU A 513 5.88 -10.65 7.98
C GLU A 513 6.21 -9.98 6.64
N VAL A 514 5.29 -10.01 5.67
CA VAL A 514 5.45 -9.31 4.38
C VAL A 514 5.59 -7.80 4.61
N ARG A 515 4.70 -7.18 5.41
CA ARG A 515 4.77 -5.74 5.71
C ARG A 515 6.04 -5.36 6.46
N LEU A 516 6.52 -6.21 7.36
CA LEU A 516 7.81 -6.02 8.04
C LEU A 516 8.98 -6.03 7.06
N LEU A 517 9.02 -6.99 6.12
CA LEU A 517 10.08 -7.06 5.12
C LEU A 517 10.04 -5.86 4.17
N GLU A 518 8.85 -5.43 3.74
CA GLU A 518 8.68 -4.22 2.94
C GLU A 518 9.18 -2.97 3.68
N ALA A 519 8.85 -2.83 4.97
CA ALA A 519 9.33 -1.73 5.82
C ALA A 519 10.85 -1.72 5.95
N LEU A 520 11.47 -2.88 6.17
CA LEU A 520 12.93 -3.01 6.23
C LEU A 520 13.60 -2.71 4.89
N ASP A 521 13.01 -3.15 3.79
CA ASP A 521 13.51 -2.86 2.44
C ASP A 521 13.42 -1.35 2.14
N GLN A 522 12.31 -0.68 2.50
CA GLN A 522 12.16 0.78 2.35
C GLN A 522 13.18 1.55 3.19
N LEU A 523 13.36 1.17 4.45
CA LEU A 523 14.36 1.81 5.32
C LEU A 523 15.78 1.66 4.74
N ALA A 524 16.12 0.50 4.20
CA ALA A 524 17.41 0.26 3.56
C ALA A 524 17.61 1.15 2.32
N ILE A 525 16.56 1.33 1.51
CA ILE A 525 16.60 2.28 0.38
C ILE A 525 16.80 3.72 0.88
N ILE A 526 16.02 4.15 1.87
CA ILE A 526 16.06 5.52 2.39
C ILE A 526 17.44 5.85 2.99
N THR A 527 17.97 4.97 3.83
CA THR A 527 19.30 5.13 4.44
C THR A 527 20.42 5.16 3.39
N SER A 528 20.29 4.40 2.30
CA SER A 528 21.22 4.46 1.17
C SER A 528 21.16 5.78 0.40
N LYS A 529 19.96 6.38 0.27
CA LYS A 529 19.73 7.62 -0.50
C LYS A 529 20.09 8.88 0.29
N LEU A 530 19.69 8.95 1.56
CA LEU A 530 19.77 10.18 2.35
C LEU A 530 21.06 10.31 3.17
N HIS A 531 21.88 9.25 3.26
CA HIS A 531 23.07 9.18 4.14
C HIS A 531 22.82 9.57 5.61
N LYS A 532 21.56 9.67 6.03
CA LYS A 532 21.14 9.88 7.42
C LYS A 532 20.95 8.51 8.05
N THR A 533 21.72 8.19 9.07
CA THR A 533 21.57 6.92 9.80
C THR A 533 20.86 7.17 11.12
N GLY A 534 19.66 6.60 11.28
CA GLY A 534 19.03 6.57 12.61
C GLY A 534 19.84 5.71 13.58
N SER A 535 19.82 6.07 14.86
CA SER A 535 20.48 5.33 15.95
C SER A 535 19.66 4.13 16.40
N SER A 536 18.35 4.32 16.54
CA SER A 536 17.40 3.36 17.11
C SER A 536 16.03 3.55 16.44
N ASN A 537 15.82 2.83 15.34
CA ASN A 537 14.62 2.95 14.52
C ASN A 537 13.45 2.15 15.11
N ASP A 538 12.25 2.66 14.90
CA ASP A 538 11.02 2.12 15.47
C ASP A 538 10.02 1.77 14.38
N ILE A 539 9.38 0.60 14.48
CA ILE A 539 8.34 0.13 13.56
C ILE A 539 7.01 0.00 14.30
N PHE A 540 5.91 0.40 13.67
CA PHE A 540 4.56 0.29 14.21
C PHE A 540 3.58 -0.27 13.19
N PHE A 541 2.85 -1.29 13.62
CA PHE A 541 1.76 -1.88 12.86
C PHE A 541 0.44 -1.64 13.57
N ASN A 542 -0.53 -1.08 12.86
CA ASN A 542 -1.92 -1.00 13.34
C ASN A 542 -2.81 -1.93 12.52
N PHE A 543 -3.27 -3.00 13.15
CA PHE A 543 -4.23 -3.94 12.60
C PHE A 543 -5.65 -3.45 12.91
N THR A 544 -6.36 -3.03 11.86
CA THR A 544 -7.76 -2.61 11.98
C THR A 544 -8.77 -3.76 12.11
N PRO A 545 -8.58 -4.96 11.55
CA PRO A 545 -9.61 -6.00 11.62
C PRO A 545 -9.67 -6.64 13.00
N CYS A 546 -10.88 -6.99 13.43
CA CYS A 546 -11.12 -7.73 14.65
C CYS A 546 -11.09 -9.23 14.36
N ILE A 547 -10.28 -10.01 15.09
CA ILE A 547 -9.99 -11.41 14.72
C ILE A 547 -10.02 -12.31 15.96
N VAL A 548 -10.59 -13.51 15.81
CA VAL A 548 -10.69 -14.51 16.87
C VAL A 548 -9.34 -15.21 17.06
N ILE A 549 -8.56 -14.82 18.07
CA ILE A 549 -7.20 -15.32 18.31
C ILE A 549 -6.89 -15.36 19.81
N ASP A 550 -6.23 -16.44 20.23
CA ASP A 550 -5.58 -16.51 21.54
C ASP A 550 -4.34 -15.58 21.58
N PRO A 551 -4.32 -14.58 22.49
CA PRO A 551 -3.22 -13.63 22.61
C PRO A 551 -1.85 -14.28 22.83
N GLN A 552 -1.77 -15.44 23.51
CA GLN A 552 -0.49 -16.09 23.76
C GLN A 552 0.17 -16.61 22.48
N LYS A 553 -0.64 -17.17 21.56
CA LYS A 553 -0.16 -17.63 20.24
C LYS A 553 0.44 -16.48 19.43
N THR A 554 -0.10 -15.27 19.56
CA THR A 554 0.43 -14.09 18.85
C THR A 554 1.85 -13.75 19.30
N VAL A 555 2.12 -13.84 20.60
CA VAL A 555 3.43 -13.58 21.20
C VAL A 555 4.47 -14.58 20.69
N GLU A 556 4.12 -15.87 20.66
CA GLU A 556 4.99 -16.94 20.15
C GLU A 556 5.35 -16.73 18.68
N CYS A 557 4.36 -16.44 17.83
CA CYS A 557 4.60 -16.19 16.41
C CYS A 557 5.50 -14.97 16.17
N ILE A 558 5.32 -13.89 16.93
CA ILE A 558 6.17 -12.70 16.81
C ILE A 558 7.61 -12.99 17.22
N ARG A 559 7.82 -13.78 18.29
CA ARG A 559 9.18 -14.23 18.67
C ARG A 559 9.85 -14.97 17.51
N VAL A 560 9.14 -15.87 16.85
CA VAL A 560 9.67 -16.61 15.68
C VAL A 560 10.02 -15.66 14.53
N ILE A 561 9.14 -14.71 14.19
CA ILE A 561 9.39 -13.73 13.11
C ILE A 561 10.61 -12.86 13.43
N VAL A 562 10.71 -12.32 14.64
CA VAL A 562 11.81 -11.43 15.05
C VAL A 562 13.13 -12.19 15.07
N LEU A 563 13.17 -13.42 15.58
CA LEU A 563 14.38 -14.24 15.58
C LEU A 563 14.83 -14.61 14.16
N ARG A 564 13.88 -14.97 13.29
CA ARG A 564 14.13 -15.27 11.87
C ARG A 564 14.76 -14.09 11.14
N HIS A 565 14.30 -12.88 11.38
CA HIS A 565 14.77 -11.65 10.72
C HIS A 565 15.73 -10.80 11.55
N SER A 566 16.24 -11.34 12.65
CA SER A 566 17.10 -10.65 13.63
C SER A 566 18.29 -9.92 12.99
N ARG A 567 19.00 -10.58 12.07
CA ARG A 567 20.15 -9.99 11.34
C ARG A 567 19.75 -8.75 10.55
N ARG A 568 18.57 -8.77 9.92
CA ARG A 568 18.08 -7.64 9.12
C ARG A 568 17.64 -6.49 10.00
N LEU A 569 16.91 -6.77 11.08
CA LEU A 569 16.50 -5.79 12.08
C LEU A 569 17.73 -5.09 12.69
N PHE A 570 18.74 -5.85 13.09
CA PHE A 570 19.99 -5.33 13.63
C PHE A 570 20.73 -4.44 12.62
N LYS A 571 20.86 -4.90 11.36
CA LYS A 571 21.51 -4.14 10.28
C LYS A 571 20.83 -2.80 10.02
N GLN A 572 19.51 -2.78 10.12
CA GLN A 572 18.68 -1.60 9.96
C GLN A 572 18.50 -0.81 11.27
N LYS A 573 19.22 -1.18 12.34
CA LYS A 573 19.16 -0.57 13.68
C LYS A 573 17.74 -0.42 14.21
N VAL A 574 16.88 -1.39 13.94
CA VAL A 574 15.52 -1.42 14.49
C VAL A 574 15.58 -1.98 15.89
N THR A 575 15.29 -1.15 16.89
CA THR A 575 15.39 -1.49 18.32
C THR A 575 14.05 -1.87 18.93
N ARG A 576 12.96 -1.29 18.42
CA ARG A 576 11.61 -1.48 18.93
C ARG A 576 10.61 -1.67 17.80
N ALA A 577 9.69 -2.60 17.99
CA ALA A 577 8.53 -2.80 17.16
C ALA A 577 7.27 -2.83 18.04
N GLU A 578 6.23 -2.13 17.62
CA GLU A 578 4.95 -2.07 18.32
C GLU A 578 3.83 -2.52 17.39
N MET A 579 2.91 -3.31 17.92
CA MET A 579 1.75 -3.81 17.19
C MET A 579 0.49 -3.52 17.98
N LYS A 580 -0.49 -2.89 17.33
CA LYS A 580 -1.84 -2.67 17.87
C LYS A 580 -2.82 -3.54 17.10
N MET A 581 -3.69 -4.26 17.80
CA MET A 581 -4.75 -5.06 17.19
C MET A 581 -5.95 -5.19 18.12
N VAL A 582 -7.10 -5.54 17.58
CA VAL A 582 -8.29 -5.90 18.36
C VAL A 582 -8.58 -7.37 18.14
N VAL A 583 -8.73 -8.13 19.23
CA VAL A 583 -8.99 -9.58 19.15
C VAL A 583 -10.26 -9.97 19.86
N LEU A 584 -10.82 -11.10 19.45
CA LEU A 584 -11.88 -11.80 20.15
C LEU A 584 -11.29 -13.11 20.71
N LEU A 585 -11.67 -13.49 21.93
CA LEU A 585 -11.29 -14.81 22.46
C LEU A 585 -12.17 -15.91 21.89
N GLU A 586 -13.44 -15.60 21.63
CA GLU A 586 -14.47 -16.48 21.07
C GLU A 586 -15.27 -15.71 20.02
N GLU A 587 -15.92 -16.39 19.07
CA GLU A 587 -16.62 -15.75 17.93
C GLU A 587 -17.66 -14.69 18.32
N ASN A 588 -18.33 -14.88 19.47
CA ASN A 588 -19.33 -13.96 20.01
C ASN A 588 -18.83 -13.16 21.24
N GLY A 589 -17.51 -13.11 21.45
CA GLY A 589 -16.91 -12.41 22.58
C GLY A 589 -16.88 -10.89 22.42
N ASP A 590 -16.49 -10.20 23.50
CA ASP A 590 -16.23 -8.77 23.44
C ASP A 590 -14.87 -8.48 22.77
N PRO A 591 -14.76 -7.42 21.94
CA PRO A 591 -13.51 -7.01 21.34
C PRO A 591 -12.51 -6.52 22.40
N ILE A 592 -11.33 -7.12 22.41
CA ILE A 592 -10.24 -6.81 23.33
C ILE A 592 -9.13 -6.08 22.56
N PRO A 593 -8.91 -4.78 22.80
CA PRO A 593 -7.77 -4.08 22.22
C PRO A 593 -6.47 -4.51 22.90
N LEU A 594 -5.55 -5.04 22.10
CA LEU A 594 -4.25 -5.50 22.52
C LEU A 594 -3.14 -4.64 21.90
N ARG A 595 -2.10 -4.44 22.68
CA ARG A 595 -0.86 -3.80 22.26
C ARG A 595 0.30 -4.69 22.63
N LEU A 596 1.12 -5.01 21.64
CA LEU A 596 2.32 -5.82 21.81
C LEU A 596 3.55 -4.97 21.51
N VAL A 597 4.53 -5.02 22.39
CA VAL A 597 5.78 -4.26 22.25
C VAL A 597 6.94 -5.24 22.29
N ALA A 598 7.64 -5.36 21.16
CA ALA A 598 8.86 -6.13 21.04
C ALA A 598 10.05 -5.17 21.03
N TYR A 599 11.03 -5.39 21.90
CA TYR A 599 12.22 -4.53 21.99
C TYR A 599 13.46 -5.34 22.36
N ASN A 600 14.61 -4.83 21.93
CA ASN A 600 15.91 -5.44 22.18
C ASN A 600 16.92 -4.35 22.59
N ASP A 601 16.81 -3.90 23.83
CA ASP A 601 17.67 -2.83 24.37
C ASP A 601 19.10 -3.30 24.64
N SER A 602 19.26 -4.59 24.98
CA SER A 602 20.57 -5.19 25.31
C SER A 602 21.34 -5.69 24.09
N GLY A 603 20.69 -5.81 22.94
CA GLY A 603 21.23 -6.45 21.73
C GLY A 603 21.18 -7.99 21.74
N TYR A 604 20.97 -8.62 22.90
CA TYR A 604 21.03 -10.08 23.07
C TYR A 604 19.70 -10.72 23.48
N LEU A 605 18.86 -10.01 24.25
CA LEU A 605 17.60 -10.53 24.75
C LEU A 605 16.41 -9.82 24.10
N LEU A 606 15.56 -10.61 23.42
CA LEU A 606 14.28 -10.14 22.90
C LEU A 606 13.21 -10.19 23.99
N ASN A 607 12.77 -9.01 24.41
CA ASN A 607 11.60 -8.85 25.26
C ASN A 607 10.36 -8.63 24.40
N VAL A 608 9.26 -9.29 24.77
CA VAL A 608 7.96 -9.15 24.11
C VAL A 608 6.91 -9.01 25.20
N ASP A 609 6.41 -7.80 25.34
CA ASP A 609 5.42 -7.45 26.35
C ASP A 609 4.04 -7.34 25.69
N LEU A 610 3.03 -7.93 26.32
CA LEU A 610 1.64 -7.89 25.89
C LEU A 610 0.83 -7.05 26.87
N TYR A 611 0.14 -6.04 26.34
CA TYR A 611 -0.70 -5.11 27.08
C TYR A 611 -2.13 -5.17 26.57
N LYS A 612 -3.10 -4.99 27.46
CA LYS A 612 -4.50 -4.74 27.14
C LYS A 612 -4.76 -3.26 27.31
N GLU A 613 -5.33 -2.59 26.30
CA GLU A 613 -5.77 -1.20 26.45
C GLU A 613 -7.05 -1.20 27.30
N VAL A 614 -7.02 -0.52 28.43
CA VAL A 614 -8.16 -0.39 29.34
C VAL A 614 -8.30 1.08 29.67
N TYR A 615 -9.54 1.56 29.64
CA TYR A 615 -9.87 2.91 30.07
C TYR A 615 -9.62 3.04 31.57
N ASP A 616 -8.78 3.97 31.97
CA ASP A 616 -8.57 4.29 33.38
C ASP A 616 -9.62 5.31 33.84
N PRO A 617 -10.55 4.93 34.73
CA PRO A 617 -11.60 5.82 35.20
C PRO A 617 -11.07 7.01 36.01
N MET A 618 -9.88 6.89 36.63
CA MET A 618 -9.30 7.94 37.46
C MET A 618 -8.64 9.03 36.62
N THR A 619 -7.82 8.63 35.63
CA THR A 619 -7.15 9.57 34.72
C THR A 619 -8.01 9.95 33.51
N LYS A 620 -9.11 9.22 33.28
CA LYS A 620 -10.02 9.35 32.14
C LYS A 620 -9.27 9.30 30.81
N LYS A 621 -8.32 8.36 30.73
CA LYS A 621 -7.39 8.14 29.63
C LYS A 621 -7.41 6.68 29.17
#